data_AF-A0A932VUB4-F1
#
_entry.id   AF-A0A932VUB4-F1
#
_cell.length_a   1.000
_cell.length_b   1.000
_cell.length_c   1.000
_cell.angle_alpha   90.00
_cell.angle_beta   90.00
_cell.angle_gamma   90.00
#
_symmetry.space_group_name_H-M   'P 1'
#
loop_
_entity.id
_entity.type
_entity.pdbx_description
1 polymer ?
#
loop_
_entity_poly.entity_id
_entity_poly.type
_entity_poly.pdbx_seq_one_letter_code
_entity_poly.pdbx_strand_id
1 'polypeptide(L)'
;MKAQFTLWAVLTLLLAAPAVGIVSDTNGASAALVDSQRHFHATVTLTAVNPLQVISTAQNSDYWIRIQTGTDITYVKGKEPCTQCNPAQESSFFQMPRLYVDGQHFWIQIQVSDMEVHLRPQSASVQLQYELIISPALPKTELSAEDLGKVQDALAPFGFLSTPITALTLEPLITSAKIQPPDGVHIDSVLYGLVSAPDWNDYAQLNGIALSGLRARVLVELAAPDAQLPDSLDLVIESRSDNFVRVQALIYRLAELASQSGVKFVRLPNNPQPPGS
;
A
#
# COMPACT_ATOMS: atom_id res chain seq x y z
N MET A 1 -4.18 -1.20 -74.32
CA MET A 1 -3.97 -2.65 -74.56
C MET A 1 -4.13 -3.34 -73.20
N LYS A 2 -5.28 -3.91 -72.79
CA LYS A 2 -5.97 -5.14 -73.23
C LYS A 2 -5.08 -6.39 -73.30
N ALA A 3 -5.14 -7.22 -72.25
CA ALA A 3 -5.35 -8.69 -72.21
C ALA A 3 -4.88 -9.21 -70.81
N GLN A 4 -5.64 -9.87 -69.92
CA GLN A 4 -6.59 -11.00 -69.91
C GLN A 4 -5.97 -12.38 -69.56
N PHE A 5 -6.48 -12.95 -68.44
CA PHE A 5 -6.68 -14.38 -68.03
C PHE A 5 -5.44 -15.28 -67.80
N THR A 6 -5.37 -16.26 -66.87
CA THR A 6 -6.33 -17.28 -66.32
C THR A 6 -5.62 -17.94 -65.09
N LEU A 7 -6.18 -18.06 -63.87
CA LEU A 7 -7.04 -19.10 -63.25
C LEU A 7 -6.39 -20.50 -62.95
N TRP A 8 -6.74 -21.06 -61.77
CA TRP A 8 -6.53 -22.40 -61.15
C TRP A 8 -5.28 -22.55 -60.24
N ALA A 9 -5.32 -23.17 -59.05
CA ALA A 9 -6.22 -24.20 -58.52
C ALA A 9 -6.43 -24.13 -56.99
N VAL A 10 -7.60 -24.62 -56.59
CA VAL A 10 -8.05 -24.95 -55.23
C VAL A 10 -7.31 -26.19 -54.72
N LEU A 11 -6.82 -26.18 -53.48
CA LEU A 11 -6.53 -27.40 -52.74
C LEU A 11 -7.15 -27.32 -51.34
N THR A 12 -8.26 -28.03 -51.21
CA THR A 12 -8.95 -28.35 -49.98
C THR A 12 -8.15 -29.42 -49.23
N LEU A 13 -7.70 -29.16 -48.00
CA LEU A 13 -7.27 -30.20 -47.09
C LEU A 13 -8.19 -30.20 -45.86
N LEU A 14 -8.91 -31.32 -45.72
CA LEU A 14 -9.76 -31.69 -44.60
C LEU A 14 -8.94 -32.48 -43.56
N LEU A 15 -9.47 -32.57 -42.33
CA LEU A 15 -9.09 -33.44 -41.20
C LEU A 15 -7.97 -32.91 -40.28
N ALA A 16 -8.05 -32.93 -38.95
CA ALA A 16 -9.01 -33.53 -38.01
C ALA A 16 -9.07 -32.68 -36.73
N ALA A 17 -10.27 -32.54 -36.16
CA ALA A 17 -10.47 -31.96 -34.84
C ALA A 17 -10.24 -33.04 -33.76
N PRO A 18 -9.33 -32.85 -32.79
CA PRO A 18 -9.38 -33.64 -31.57
C PRO A 18 -10.52 -33.10 -30.70
N ALA A 19 -11.48 -33.98 -30.41
CA ALA A 19 -12.50 -33.76 -29.40
C ALA A 19 -11.81 -33.57 -28.05
N VAL A 20 -11.82 -32.32 -27.54
CA VAL A 20 -11.43 -32.04 -26.16
C VAL A 20 -12.57 -32.53 -25.28
N GLY A 21 -12.35 -33.67 -24.64
CA GLY A 21 -13.19 -34.12 -23.54
C GLY A 21 -13.07 -33.12 -22.40
N ILE A 22 -14.19 -32.48 -22.04
CA ILE A 22 -14.31 -31.73 -20.79
C ILE A 22 -14.37 -32.77 -19.68
N VAL A 23 -13.22 -33.06 -19.07
CA VAL A 23 -13.17 -33.70 -17.75
C VAL A 23 -13.40 -32.59 -16.74
N SER A 24 -14.62 -32.56 -16.19
CA SER A 24 -14.97 -31.76 -15.03
C SER A 24 -14.39 -32.42 -13.78
N ASP A 25 -13.14 -32.09 -13.45
CA ASP A 25 -12.56 -32.37 -12.14
C ASP A 25 -13.08 -31.34 -11.13
N THR A 26 -14.07 -31.78 -10.36
CA THR A 26 -14.41 -31.23 -9.06
C THR A 26 -13.29 -31.59 -8.07
N ASN A 27 -12.85 -30.59 -7.30
CA ASN A 27 -11.86 -30.62 -6.20
C ASN A 27 -10.42 -30.30 -6.59
N GLY A 28 -10.06 -29.02 -6.42
CA GLY A 28 -8.69 -28.55 -6.50
C GLY A 28 -8.53 -27.23 -5.77
N ALA A 29 -8.45 -27.28 -4.44
CA ALA A 29 -7.91 -26.19 -3.64
C ALA A 29 -6.44 -25.98 -4.04
N SER A 30 -6.18 -25.15 -5.06
CA SER A 30 -4.83 -24.77 -5.52
C SER A 30 -4.87 -23.54 -6.44
N ALA A 31 -5.54 -22.47 -5.99
CA ALA A 31 -5.50 -21.17 -6.67
C ALA A 31 -5.18 -19.98 -5.74
N ALA A 32 -4.83 -20.22 -4.47
CA ALA A 32 -4.69 -19.16 -3.47
C ALA A 32 -3.26 -18.90 -2.96
N LEU A 33 -2.23 -19.55 -3.53
CA LEU A 33 -0.83 -19.45 -3.07
C LEU A 33 0.10 -18.70 -4.04
N VAL A 34 -0.43 -18.07 -5.09
CA VAL A 34 0.39 -17.59 -6.23
C VAL A 34 1.15 -16.28 -5.93
N ASP A 35 0.90 -15.61 -4.80
CA ASP A 35 1.48 -14.29 -4.52
C ASP A 35 2.31 -14.21 -3.22
N SER A 36 2.26 -15.24 -2.37
CA SER A 36 2.92 -15.26 -1.06
C SER A 36 4.46 -15.37 -1.10
N GLN A 37 5.07 -15.31 -2.28
CA GLN A 37 6.52 -15.37 -2.50
C GLN A 37 7.07 -14.16 -3.27
N ARG A 38 6.31 -13.06 -3.32
CA ARG A 38 6.75 -11.82 -4.00
C ARG A 38 7.21 -10.73 -3.07
N HIS A 39 7.02 -10.90 -1.76
CA HIS A 39 7.27 -9.86 -0.78
C HIS A 39 8.00 -10.46 0.42
N PHE A 40 9.00 -9.76 0.89
CA PHE A 40 9.70 -10.03 2.13
C PHE A 40 9.47 -8.88 3.08
N HIS A 41 9.31 -9.15 4.37
CA HIS A 41 9.27 -8.10 5.38
C HIS A 41 10.15 -8.39 6.59
N ALA A 42 10.56 -7.33 7.27
CA ALA A 42 11.25 -7.42 8.55
C ALA A 42 10.89 -6.21 9.41
N THR A 43 10.73 -6.43 10.71
CA THR A 43 10.66 -5.33 11.68
C THR A 43 12.03 -4.64 11.75
N VAL A 44 12.04 -3.32 11.70
CA VAL A 44 13.24 -2.50 11.79
C VAL A 44 13.17 -1.59 13.01
N THR A 45 14.19 -1.70 13.86
CA THR A 45 14.39 -0.74 14.95
C THR A 45 15.11 0.48 14.42
N LEU A 46 14.42 1.62 14.47
CA LEU A 46 15.02 2.89 14.12
C LEU A 46 15.64 3.54 15.35
N THR A 47 16.81 4.16 15.20
CA THR A 47 17.32 5.12 16.20
C THR A 47 16.41 6.34 16.24
N ALA A 48 16.46 7.14 17.31
CA ALA A 48 15.55 8.28 17.52
C ALA A 48 15.31 9.10 16.25
N VAL A 49 14.18 8.86 15.57
CA VAL A 49 13.92 9.43 14.25
C VAL A 49 13.40 10.84 14.42
N ASN A 50 14.11 11.80 13.82
CA ASN A 50 13.63 13.14 13.65
C ASN A 50 13.05 13.30 12.23
N PRO A 51 11.73 13.52 12.05
CA PRO A 51 11.13 13.71 10.73
C PRO A 51 11.80 14.82 9.91
N LEU A 52 12.31 15.87 10.56
CA LEU A 52 13.03 16.96 9.88
C LEU A 52 14.35 16.49 9.26
N GLN A 53 15.05 15.54 9.92
CA GLN A 53 16.25 14.93 9.37
C GLN A 53 15.89 14.04 8.17
N VAL A 54 14.83 13.25 8.28
CA VAL A 54 14.33 12.40 7.18
C VAL A 54 13.98 13.26 5.96
N ILE A 55 13.25 14.35 6.16
CA ILE A 55 12.94 15.34 5.11
C ILE A 55 14.23 15.90 4.52
N SER A 56 15.15 16.43 5.33
CA SER A 56 16.41 17.02 4.84
C SER A 56 17.24 16.04 4.01
N THR A 57 17.37 14.79 4.46
CA THR A 57 18.05 13.73 3.69
C THR A 57 17.36 13.49 2.36
N ALA A 58 16.03 13.35 2.36
CA ALA A 58 15.24 13.14 1.13
C ALA A 58 15.36 14.32 0.16
N GLN A 59 15.36 15.56 0.67
CA GLN A 59 15.58 16.77 -0.13
C GLN A 59 16.95 16.80 -0.79
N ASN A 60 18.01 16.39 -0.06
CA ASN A 60 19.37 16.29 -0.58
C ASN A 60 19.56 15.14 -1.57
N SER A 61 18.64 14.17 -1.57
CA SER A 61 18.68 12.99 -2.44
C SER A 61 17.69 13.09 -3.61
N ASP A 62 17.15 14.29 -3.87
CA ASP A 62 16.18 14.57 -4.93
C ASP A 62 14.89 13.72 -4.87
N TYR A 63 14.33 13.49 -3.68
CA TYR A 63 13.06 12.76 -3.55
C TYR A 63 11.87 13.67 -3.90
N TRP A 64 10.77 13.05 -4.32
CA TRP A 64 9.44 13.65 -4.17
C TRP A 64 8.99 13.51 -2.71
N ILE A 65 8.59 14.61 -2.08
CA ILE A 65 8.24 14.64 -0.66
C ILE A 65 6.84 15.23 -0.52
N ARG A 66 5.97 14.51 0.18
CA ARG A 66 4.63 14.96 0.58
C ARG A 66 4.61 15.12 2.09
N ILE A 67 4.39 16.35 2.56
CA ILE A 67 4.32 16.67 3.99
C ILE A 67 2.88 17.03 4.33
N GLN A 68 2.32 16.33 5.31
CA GLN A 68 0.98 16.57 5.82
C GLN A 68 1.00 16.95 7.30
N THR A 69 0.25 18.00 7.64
CA THR A 69 -0.01 18.44 9.00
C THR A 69 -1.51 18.67 9.14
N GLY A 70 -2.22 17.72 9.76
CA GLY A 70 -3.68 17.73 9.79
C GLY A 70 -4.25 17.65 8.36
N THR A 71 -4.88 18.73 7.90
CA THR A 71 -5.44 18.85 6.55
C THR A 71 -4.53 19.59 5.56
N ASP A 72 -3.47 20.23 6.04
CA ASP A 72 -2.55 20.98 5.20
C ASP A 72 -1.56 20.02 4.53
N ILE A 73 -1.46 20.10 3.21
CA ILE A 73 -0.60 19.23 2.40
C ILE A 73 0.33 20.11 1.56
N THR A 74 1.62 19.81 1.61
CA THR A 74 2.64 20.47 0.79
C THR A 74 3.49 19.43 0.07
N TYR A 75 3.98 19.81 -1.11
CA TYR A 75 4.84 18.97 -1.94
C TYR A 75 6.18 19.67 -2.20
N VAL A 76 7.25 18.89 -2.17
CA VAL A 76 8.62 19.34 -2.47
C VAL A 76 9.26 18.31 -3.40
N LYS A 77 10.02 18.76 -4.41
CA LYS A 77 10.90 17.92 -5.22
C LYS A 77 12.34 18.33 -4.96
N GLY A 78 13.13 17.44 -4.37
CA GLY A 78 14.46 17.79 -3.88
C GLY A 78 14.35 18.95 -2.88
N LYS A 79 14.92 20.11 -3.21
CA LYS A 79 14.83 21.32 -2.37
C LYS A 79 13.77 22.32 -2.83
N GLU A 80 13.10 22.04 -3.94
CA GLU A 80 12.21 22.99 -4.60
C GLU A 80 10.75 22.73 -4.21
N PRO A 81 10.06 23.69 -3.57
CA PRO A 81 8.63 23.58 -3.31
C PRO A 81 7.84 23.50 -4.61
N CYS A 82 6.90 22.56 -4.71
CA CYS A 82 6.02 22.46 -5.86
C CYS A 82 4.71 23.22 -5.58
N THR A 83 4.66 24.51 -5.96
CA THR A 83 3.50 25.38 -5.71
C THR A 83 2.28 25.08 -6.57
N GLN A 84 2.46 24.33 -7.67
CA GLN A 84 1.37 23.90 -8.55
C GLN A 84 0.84 22.50 -8.22
N CYS A 85 1.56 21.75 -7.36
CA CYS A 85 1.18 20.41 -6.96
C CYS A 85 -0.03 20.46 -6.02
N ASN A 86 -1.02 19.62 -6.28
CA ASN A 86 -2.20 19.46 -5.44
C ASN A 86 -2.58 17.98 -5.32
N PRO A 87 -3.27 17.58 -4.22
CA PRO A 87 -3.61 16.18 -3.98
C PRO A 87 -4.48 15.53 -5.06
N ALA A 88 -5.32 16.29 -5.76
CA ALA A 88 -6.20 15.74 -6.80
C ALA A 88 -5.44 15.27 -8.05
N GLN A 89 -4.18 15.72 -8.23
CA GLN A 89 -3.32 15.38 -9.36
C GLN A 89 -2.06 14.62 -8.93
N GLU A 90 -2.01 14.12 -7.68
CA GLU A 90 -0.80 13.51 -7.08
C GLU A 90 -0.20 12.41 -7.96
N SER A 91 -1.04 11.54 -8.54
CA SER A 91 -0.60 10.44 -9.41
C SER A 91 0.16 10.88 -10.67
N SER A 92 0.00 12.12 -11.12
CA SER A 92 0.65 12.64 -12.32
C SER A 92 2.09 13.12 -12.09
N PHE A 93 2.44 13.50 -10.86
CA PHE A 93 3.76 14.09 -10.56
C PHE A 93 4.53 13.38 -9.45
N PHE A 94 3.86 12.70 -8.51
CA PHE A 94 4.47 12.15 -7.30
C PHE A 94 5.11 10.77 -7.55
N GLN A 95 6.23 10.79 -8.28
CA GLN A 95 6.95 9.61 -8.76
C GLN A 95 8.02 9.14 -7.75
N MET A 96 8.53 7.91 -7.91
CA MET A 96 9.66 7.42 -7.11
C MET A 96 10.99 8.13 -7.47
N PRO A 97 11.95 8.24 -6.54
CA PRO A 97 11.83 7.91 -5.11
C PRO A 97 10.95 8.93 -4.38
N ARG A 98 10.14 8.45 -3.43
CA ARG A 98 9.15 9.28 -2.74
C ARG A 98 9.12 9.07 -1.24
N LEU A 99 8.78 10.14 -0.53
CA LEU A 99 8.66 10.21 0.93
C LEU A 99 7.32 10.84 1.31
N TYR A 100 6.52 10.11 2.06
CA TYR A 100 5.34 10.64 2.75
C TYR A 100 5.74 10.98 4.19
N VAL A 101 5.30 12.14 4.69
CA VAL A 101 5.46 12.55 6.10
C VAL A 101 4.13 13.06 6.63
N ASP A 102 3.72 12.57 7.79
CA ASP A 102 2.53 12.99 8.52
C ASP A 102 2.88 13.11 10.01
N GLY A 103 3.07 14.33 10.49
CA GLY A 103 3.54 14.58 11.86
C GLY A 103 4.88 13.86 12.16
N GLN A 104 4.84 12.84 13.02
CA GLN A 104 6.01 12.03 13.41
C GLN A 104 6.16 10.74 12.59
N HIS A 105 5.24 10.48 11.65
CA HIS A 105 5.19 9.27 10.85
C HIS A 105 5.74 9.56 9.46
N PHE A 106 6.41 8.57 8.87
CA PHE A 106 6.84 8.68 7.48
C PHE A 106 6.76 7.34 6.75
N TRP A 107 6.72 7.39 5.42
CA TRP A 107 6.83 6.22 4.55
C TRP A 107 7.76 6.55 3.40
N ILE A 108 8.85 5.79 3.28
CA ILE A 108 9.79 5.87 2.17
C ILE A 108 9.43 4.79 1.16
N GLN A 109 9.36 5.17 -0.12
CA GLN A 109 9.28 4.25 -1.26
C GLN A 109 10.40 4.54 -2.25
N ILE A 110 11.19 3.52 -2.56
CA ILE A 110 12.33 3.60 -3.46
C ILE A 110 12.38 2.38 -4.36
N GLN A 111 12.92 2.57 -5.57
CA GLN A 111 13.29 1.47 -6.45
C GLN A 111 14.78 1.18 -6.27
N VAL A 112 15.12 -0.06 -5.93
CA VAL A 112 16.50 -0.54 -5.76
C VAL A 112 16.72 -1.69 -6.75
N SER A 113 17.40 -1.41 -7.87
CA SER A 113 17.52 -2.36 -8.98
C SER A 113 16.13 -2.81 -9.47
N ASP A 114 15.82 -4.11 -9.39
CA ASP A 114 14.53 -4.72 -9.75
C ASP A 114 13.58 -4.87 -8.56
N MET A 115 13.87 -4.26 -7.41
CA MET A 115 13.06 -4.38 -6.19
C MET A 115 12.44 -3.04 -5.81
N GLU A 116 11.13 -3.05 -5.53
CA GLU A 116 10.51 -1.95 -4.81
C GLU A 116 10.72 -2.14 -3.31
N VAL A 117 11.09 -1.07 -2.61
CA VAL A 117 11.35 -1.09 -1.17
C VAL A 117 10.50 -0.06 -0.47
N HIS A 118 9.82 -0.50 0.58
CA HIS A 118 9.02 0.33 1.45
C HIS A 118 9.60 0.29 2.86
N LEU A 119 9.82 1.46 3.47
CA LEU A 119 10.05 1.57 4.91
C LEU A 119 8.93 2.41 5.51
N ARG A 120 8.08 1.79 6.34
CA ARG A 120 6.82 2.39 6.79
C ARG A 120 6.46 1.98 8.22
N PRO A 121 5.49 2.65 8.88
CA PRO A 121 5.05 2.28 10.21
C PRO A 121 4.37 0.91 10.21
N GLN A 122 4.69 0.10 11.23
CA GLN A 122 4.15 -1.26 11.40
C GLN A 122 2.82 -1.23 12.14
N SER A 123 1.86 -2.06 11.71
CA SER A 123 0.46 -1.94 12.11
C SER A 123 0.04 -2.71 13.38
N ALA A 124 0.97 -3.38 14.05
CA ALA A 124 0.67 -4.31 15.15
C ALA A 124 1.43 -4.01 16.45
N SER A 125 2.09 -2.86 16.55
CA SER A 125 2.91 -2.53 17.72
C SER A 125 2.28 -1.44 18.58
N VAL A 126 2.31 -1.66 19.90
CA VAL A 126 1.88 -0.68 20.92
C VAL A 126 2.78 0.57 20.90
N GLN A 127 4.00 0.42 20.41
CA GLN A 127 4.96 1.49 20.20
C GLN A 127 5.18 1.69 18.70
N LEU A 128 5.48 2.91 18.28
CA LEU A 128 5.79 3.16 16.87
C LEU A 128 7.04 2.36 16.47
N GLN A 129 6.81 1.33 15.67
CA GLN A 129 7.84 0.54 15.01
C GLN A 129 7.71 0.70 13.51
N TYR A 130 8.78 0.39 12.79
CA TYR A 130 8.79 0.41 11.33
C TYR A 130 9.02 -0.99 10.80
N GLU A 131 8.46 -1.26 9.64
CA GLU A 131 8.74 -2.46 8.86
C GLU A 131 9.39 -2.07 7.54
N LEU A 132 10.35 -2.89 7.13
CA LEU A 132 10.92 -2.89 5.80
C LEU A 132 10.17 -3.94 4.98
N ILE A 133 9.67 -3.56 3.82
CA ILE A 133 9.07 -4.47 2.84
C ILE A 133 9.88 -4.39 1.56
N ILE A 134 10.28 -5.53 1.03
CA ILE A 134 11.04 -5.66 -0.21
C ILE A 134 10.23 -6.51 -1.18
N SER A 135 9.95 -5.95 -2.35
CA SER A 135 9.10 -6.53 -3.39
C SER A 135 9.90 -6.70 -4.68
N PRO A 136 10.55 -7.85 -4.92
CA PRO A 136 11.24 -8.11 -6.18
C PRO A 136 10.27 -8.20 -7.36
N ALA A 137 10.67 -7.64 -8.51
CA ALA A 137 9.87 -7.68 -9.74
C ALA A 137 9.61 -9.11 -10.25
N LEU A 138 10.55 -10.03 -9.97
CA LEU A 138 10.41 -11.45 -10.25
C LEU A 138 10.29 -12.24 -8.95
N PRO A 139 9.44 -13.29 -8.87
CA PRO A 139 9.33 -14.11 -7.68
C PRO A 139 10.70 -14.65 -7.24
N LYS A 140 11.06 -14.44 -5.97
CA LYS A 140 12.28 -14.94 -5.34
C LYS A 140 11.89 -15.72 -4.09
N THR A 141 12.55 -16.84 -3.83
CA THR A 141 12.35 -17.61 -2.58
C THR A 141 13.14 -17.01 -1.42
N GLU A 142 14.24 -16.34 -1.72
CA GLU A 142 15.11 -15.66 -0.77
C GLU A 142 15.79 -14.45 -1.43
N LEU A 143 16.22 -13.49 -0.60
CA LEU A 143 17.00 -12.34 -1.04
C LEU A 143 18.48 -12.62 -0.82
N SER A 144 19.31 -12.34 -1.83
CA SER A 144 20.75 -12.54 -1.72
C SER A 144 21.40 -11.48 -0.83
N ALA A 145 22.59 -11.76 -0.28
CA ALA A 145 23.36 -10.77 0.48
C ALA A 145 23.66 -9.51 -0.35
N GLU A 146 23.83 -9.65 -1.67
CA GLU A 146 24.00 -8.52 -2.59
C GLU A 146 22.73 -7.68 -2.70
N ASP A 147 21.55 -8.32 -2.83
CA ASP A 147 20.26 -7.63 -2.85
C ASP A 147 20.09 -6.80 -1.56
N LEU A 148 20.36 -7.41 -0.41
CA LEU A 148 20.26 -6.74 0.89
C LEU A 148 21.29 -5.61 1.06
N GLY A 149 22.49 -5.78 0.52
CA GLY A 149 23.52 -4.73 0.49
C GLY A 149 23.06 -3.50 -0.30
N LYS A 150 22.43 -3.70 -1.47
CA LYS A 150 21.88 -2.59 -2.27
C LYS A 150 20.77 -1.84 -1.53
N VAL A 151 19.89 -2.56 -0.82
CA VAL A 151 18.85 -1.93 0.00
C VAL A 151 19.46 -1.16 1.17
N GLN A 152 20.49 -1.71 1.81
CA GLN A 152 21.23 -1.04 2.88
C GLN A 152 21.87 0.26 2.40
N ASP A 153 22.54 0.24 1.25
CA ASP A 153 23.19 1.42 0.67
C ASP A 153 22.19 2.50 0.31
N ALA A 154 21.02 2.12 -0.22
CA ALA A 154 19.97 3.06 -0.60
C ALA A 154 19.33 3.76 0.62
N LEU A 155 19.22 3.07 1.76
CA LEU A 155 18.65 3.63 3.00
C LEU A 155 19.70 4.24 3.94
N ALA A 156 20.99 3.96 3.74
CA ALA A 156 22.09 4.46 4.58
C ALA A 156 22.09 6.00 4.75
N PRO A 157 21.79 6.84 3.73
CA PRO A 157 21.80 8.30 3.87
C PRO A 157 20.86 8.84 4.97
N PHE A 158 19.83 8.09 5.34
CA PHE A 158 18.90 8.52 6.39
C PHE A 158 19.44 8.34 7.80
N GLY A 159 20.44 7.47 8.00
CA GLY A 159 21.15 7.31 9.27
C GLY A 159 20.31 6.80 10.44
N PHE A 160 19.07 6.34 10.22
CA PHE A 160 18.18 5.84 11.27
C PHE A 160 18.28 4.32 11.50
N LEU A 161 18.97 3.58 10.63
CA LEU A 161 19.05 2.13 10.74
C LEU A 161 20.06 1.77 11.84
N SER A 162 19.55 1.19 12.94
CA SER A 162 20.39 0.73 14.05
C SER A 162 21.09 -0.60 13.76
N THR A 163 20.49 -1.41 12.88
CA THR A 163 20.93 -2.76 12.54
C THR A 163 21.14 -2.85 11.03
N PRO A 164 22.25 -3.43 10.55
CA PRO A 164 22.43 -3.68 9.13
C PRO A 164 21.30 -4.54 8.56
N ILE A 165 20.79 -4.21 7.38
CA ILE A 165 19.70 -4.96 6.73
C ILE A 165 20.10 -6.42 6.49
N THR A 166 21.38 -6.68 6.22
CA THR A 166 21.94 -8.04 6.07
C THR A 166 21.87 -8.90 7.34
N ALA A 167 21.61 -8.29 8.50
CA ALA A 167 21.45 -8.97 9.78
C ALA A 167 19.97 -9.10 10.20
N LEU A 168 19.03 -8.56 9.41
CA LEU A 168 17.61 -8.71 9.68
C LEU A 168 17.14 -10.12 9.33
N THR A 169 16.18 -10.62 10.11
CA THR A 169 15.44 -11.83 9.75
C THR A 169 14.28 -11.41 8.85
N LEU A 170 14.38 -11.73 7.57
CA LEU A 170 13.35 -11.45 6.58
C LEU A 170 12.39 -12.63 6.49
N GLU A 171 11.11 -12.34 6.64
CA GLU A 171 10.04 -13.33 6.54
C GLU A 171 9.27 -13.10 5.22
N PRO A 172 8.81 -14.15 4.54
CA PRO A 172 7.88 -13.99 3.41
C PRO A 172 6.57 -13.35 3.89
N LEU A 173 6.17 -12.26 3.25
CA LEU A 173 4.90 -11.60 3.53
C LEU A 173 3.79 -12.31 2.74
N ILE A 174 2.92 -13.02 3.46
CA ILE A 174 1.81 -13.75 2.87
C ILE A 174 0.63 -12.79 2.63
N THR A 175 0.41 -12.41 1.38
CA THR A 175 -0.75 -11.64 0.94
C THR A 175 -1.90 -12.59 0.58
N SER A 176 -2.90 -12.71 1.45
CA SER A 176 -4.15 -13.40 1.10
C SER A 176 -5.15 -12.40 0.50
N ALA A 177 -5.86 -12.79 -0.55
CA ALA A 177 -6.96 -11.97 -1.10
C ALA A 177 -8.15 -11.80 -0.12
N LYS A 178 -8.20 -12.60 0.95
CA LYS A 178 -9.21 -12.52 2.00
C LYS A 178 -8.54 -12.70 3.36
N ILE A 179 -7.91 -11.63 3.83
CA ILE A 179 -7.42 -11.57 5.21
C ILE A 179 -8.62 -11.23 6.09
N GLN A 180 -8.97 -12.13 7.01
CA GLN A 180 -9.98 -11.84 8.03
C GLN A 180 -9.34 -11.02 9.15
N PRO A 181 -10.01 -9.96 9.63
CA PRO A 181 -9.62 -9.30 10.86
C PRO A 181 -9.59 -10.29 12.03
N PRO A 182 -8.65 -10.15 12.99
CA PRO A 182 -8.63 -10.99 14.17
C PRO A 182 -9.80 -10.64 15.10
N ASP A 183 -10.09 -11.56 16.03
CA ASP A 183 -11.16 -11.37 17.01
C ASP A 183 -10.99 -10.06 17.79
N GLY A 184 -12.09 -9.32 17.95
CA GLY A 184 -12.11 -8.02 18.62
C GLY A 184 -11.68 -6.83 17.77
N VAL A 185 -11.28 -7.02 16.51
CA VAL A 185 -11.02 -5.93 15.54
C VAL A 185 -12.23 -5.79 14.62
N HIS A 186 -13.07 -4.79 14.89
CA HIS A 186 -14.33 -4.59 14.16
C HIS A 186 -14.15 -3.70 12.92
N ILE A 187 -13.54 -4.24 11.88
CA ILE A 187 -13.21 -3.51 10.63
C ILE A 187 -13.68 -4.26 9.38
N ASP A 188 -14.01 -3.51 8.33
CA ASP A 188 -14.22 -4.04 6.99
C ASP A 188 -12.98 -4.79 6.47
N SER A 189 -13.17 -5.95 5.86
CA SER A 189 -12.05 -6.79 5.40
C SER A 189 -11.19 -6.12 4.33
N VAL A 190 -11.77 -5.26 3.49
CA VAL A 190 -11.01 -4.50 2.48
C VAL A 190 -10.08 -3.51 3.17
N LEU A 191 -10.56 -2.80 4.19
CA LEU A 191 -9.73 -1.91 5.01
C LEU A 191 -8.69 -2.67 5.82
N TYR A 192 -9.01 -3.86 6.34
CA TYR A 192 -8.00 -4.68 7.00
C TYR A 192 -6.91 -5.15 6.04
N GLY A 193 -7.28 -5.55 4.82
CA GLY A 193 -6.32 -5.90 3.80
C GLY A 193 -5.40 -4.74 3.42
N LEU A 194 -5.86 -3.48 3.49
CA LEU A 194 -5.00 -2.30 3.30
C LEU A 194 -3.88 -2.26 4.33
N VAL A 195 -4.17 -2.55 5.60
CA VAL A 195 -3.20 -2.56 6.69
C VAL A 195 -2.07 -3.56 6.40
N SER A 196 -2.42 -4.73 5.85
CA SER A 196 -1.49 -5.82 5.56
C SER A 196 -0.86 -5.77 4.16
N ALA A 197 -1.29 -4.86 3.28
CA ALA A 197 -0.85 -4.83 1.90
C ALA A 197 0.63 -4.43 1.78
N PRO A 198 1.43 -5.02 0.87
CA PRO A 198 2.84 -4.67 0.68
C PRO A 198 3.01 -3.23 0.19
N ASP A 199 2.17 -2.81 -0.75
CA ASP A 199 2.02 -1.41 -1.15
C ASP A 199 0.61 -0.91 -0.82
N TRP A 200 0.52 0.10 0.05
CA TRP A 200 -0.74 0.74 0.42
C TRP A 200 -1.39 1.52 -0.73
N ASN A 201 -0.60 2.15 -1.60
CA ASN A 201 -1.12 2.95 -2.71
C ASN A 201 -1.77 2.05 -3.75
N ASP A 202 -1.06 1.02 -4.19
CA ASP A 202 -1.57 0.06 -5.18
C ASP A 202 -2.81 -0.66 -4.65
N TYR A 203 -2.77 -1.14 -3.40
CA TYR A 203 -3.92 -1.78 -2.79
C TYR A 203 -5.12 -0.85 -2.69
N ALA A 204 -4.91 0.40 -2.26
CA ALA A 204 -5.98 1.38 -2.17
C ALA A 204 -6.59 1.70 -3.54
N GLN A 205 -5.77 1.85 -4.58
CA GLN A 205 -6.24 2.08 -5.94
C GLN A 205 -7.11 0.92 -6.45
N LEU A 206 -6.64 -0.33 -6.27
CA LEU A 206 -7.37 -1.53 -6.69
C LEU A 206 -8.73 -1.69 -5.99
N ASN A 207 -8.83 -1.20 -4.74
CA ASN A 207 -10.03 -1.35 -3.91
C ASN A 207 -10.86 -0.08 -3.76
N GLY A 208 -10.52 1.00 -4.50
CA GLY A 208 -11.25 2.27 -4.45
C GLY A 208 -11.20 2.97 -3.09
N ILE A 209 -10.12 2.79 -2.32
CA ILE A 209 -9.92 3.42 -1.02
C ILE A 209 -9.32 4.81 -1.22
N ALA A 210 -9.97 5.83 -0.64
CA ALA A 210 -9.45 7.19 -0.69
C ALA A 210 -8.32 7.39 0.35
N LEU A 211 -7.10 7.57 -0.14
CA LEU A 211 -5.94 7.92 0.67
C LEU A 211 -5.65 9.43 0.67
N SER A 212 -5.04 9.88 1.75
CA SER A 212 -4.38 11.17 1.89
C SER A 212 -3.00 10.90 2.51
N GLY A 213 -2.03 10.56 1.64
CA GLY A 213 -0.71 10.11 2.07
C GLY A 213 -0.77 8.89 3.00
N LEU A 214 -0.37 9.06 4.25
CA LEU A 214 -0.35 7.99 5.26
C LEU A 214 -1.71 7.68 5.88
N ARG A 215 -2.77 8.40 5.48
CA ARG A 215 -4.10 8.27 6.05
C ARG A 215 -5.09 7.68 5.06
N ALA A 216 -5.96 6.81 5.55
CA ALA A 216 -7.15 6.37 4.83
C ALA A 216 -8.38 7.14 5.33
N ARG A 217 -9.23 7.57 4.41
CA ARG A 217 -10.55 8.10 4.75
C ARG A 217 -11.50 6.95 5.07
N VAL A 218 -12.06 6.96 6.27
CA VAL A 218 -12.96 5.91 6.78
C VAL A 218 -14.19 6.50 7.45
N LEU A 219 -15.22 5.67 7.57
CA LEU A 219 -16.39 5.93 8.41
C LEU A 219 -16.32 5.02 9.64
N VAL A 220 -16.41 5.64 10.82
CA VAL A 220 -16.43 4.98 12.11
C VAL A 220 -17.86 5.00 12.63
N GLU A 221 -18.44 3.82 12.84
CA GLU A 221 -19.69 3.64 13.56
C GLU A 221 -19.40 3.59 15.06
N LEU A 222 -20.04 4.46 15.81
CA LEU A 222 -19.85 4.56 17.26
C LEU A 222 -20.71 3.54 18.00
N ALA A 223 -20.20 3.04 19.13
CA ALA A 223 -20.96 2.15 20.01
C ALA A 223 -22.12 2.87 20.72
N ALA A 224 -21.98 4.18 20.93
CA ALA A 224 -23.00 5.08 21.48
C ALA A 224 -22.85 6.49 20.87
N PRO A 225 -23.92 7.31 20.82
CA PRO A 225 -23.86 8.62 20.16
C PRO A 225 -22.80 9.58 20.74
N ASP A 226 -22.57 9.49 22.04
CA ASP A 226 -21.63 10.30 22.82
C ASP A 226 -20.24 9.68 22.95
N ALA A 227 -20.01 8.50 22.35
CA ALA A 227 -18.73 7.85 22.38
C ALA A 227 -17.62 8.74 21.80
N GLN A 228 -16.56 8.87 22.59
CA GLN A 228 -15.37 9.63 22.22
C GLN A 228 -14.36 8.71 21.56
N LEU A 229 -13.73 9.21 20.51
CA LEU A 229 -12.59 8.55 19.89
C LEU A 229 -11.32 9.04 20.59
N PRO A 230 -10.35 8.16 20.89
CA PRO A 230 -9.14 8.58 21.59
C PRO A 230 -8.33 9.61 20.78
N ASP A 231 -7.97 10.73 21.41
CA ASP A 231 -7.08 11.74 20.80
C ASP A 231 -5.69 11.15 20.48
N SER A 232 -5.28 10.14 21.23
CA SER A 232 -4.03 9.42 21.01
C SER A 232 -3.97 8.73 19.65
N LEU A 233 -5.09 8.53 18.95
CA LEU A 233 -5.15 7.98 17.59
C LEU A 233 -4.78 8.98 16.50
N ASP A 234 -4.61 10.26 16.86
CA ASP A 234 -4.28 11.36 15.94
C ASP A 234 -5.23 11.38 14.73
N LEU A 235 -6.55 11.39 14.95
CA LEU A 235 -7.54 11.35 13.88
C LEU A 235 -7.82 12.77 13.36
N VAL A 236 -7.91 12.92 12.03
CA VAL A 236 -8.47 14.15 11.43
C VAL A 236 -9.97 13.94 11.23
N ILE A 237 -10.79 14.61 12.04
CA ILE A 237 -12.26 14.51 11.96
C ILE A 237 -12.78 15.38 10.81
N GLU A 238 -13.40 14.76 9.81
CA GLU A 238 -14.01 15.47 8.67
C GLU A 238 -15.47 15.83 8.92
N SER A 239 -16.23 14.95 9.58
CA SER A 239 -17.64 15.18 9.93
C SER A 239 -18.10 14.26 11.05
N ARG A 240 -19.05 14.71 11.88
CA ARG A 240 -19.71 13.88 12.90
C ARG A 240 -21.23 13.99 12.77
N SER A 241 -21.90 12.88 12.97
CA SER A 241 -23.34 12.71 13.12
C SER A 241 -23.60 11.80 14.33
N ASP A 242 -24.86 11.58 14.71
CA ASP A 242 -25.24 10.84 15.93
C ASP A 242 -24.40 9.58 16.15
N ASN A 243 -24.41 8.63 15.20
CA ASN A 243 -23.69 7.36 15.34
C ASN A 243 -22.49 7.19 14.41
N PHE A 244 -22.15 8.20 13.60
CA PHE A 244 -21.08 8.08 12.62
C PHE A 244 -20.13 9.26 12.64
N VAL A 245 -18.84 8.94 12.57
CA VAL A 245 -17.76 9.91 12.40
C VAL A 245 -16.99 9.56 11.15
N ARG A 246 -16.82 10.53 10.26
CA ARG A 246 -15.91 10.41 9.11
C ARG A 246 -14.57 10.98 9.50
N VAL A 247 -13.52 10.20 9.32
CA VAL A 247 -12.16 10.58 9.74
C VAL A 247 -11.14 10.21 8.68
N GLN A 248 -9.99 10.87 8.72
CA GLN A 248 -8.76 10.36 8.12
C GLN A 248 -7.89 9.76 9.23
N ALA A 249 -7.71 8.44 9.20
CA ALA A 249 -6.93 7.69 10.18
C ALA A 249 -5.62 7.19 9.55
N LEU A 250 -4.54 7.20 10.31
CA LEU A 250 -3.27 6.61 9.90
C LEU A 250 -3.48 5.13 9.55
N ILE A 251 -3.01 4.70 8.36
CA ILE A 251 -3.28 3.36 7.82
C ILE A 251 -2.86 2.28 8.81
N TYR A 252 -1.65 2.41 9.38
CA TYR A 252 -1.11 1.43 10.33
C TYR A 252 -1.90 1.34 11.66
N ARG A 253 -2.81 2.29 11.94
CA ARG A 253 -3.62 2.32 13.18
C ARG A 253 -5.08 1.98 12.96
N LEU A 254 -5.48 1.61 11.74
CA LEU A 254 -6.87 1.27 11.44
C LEU A 254 -7.37 0.10 12.30
N ALA A 255 -6.53 -0.91 12.53
CA ALA A 255 -6.87 -2.02 13.40
C ALA A 255 -7.03 -1.57 14.87
N GLU A 256 -6.12 -0.74 15.38
CA GLU A 256 -6.19 -0.17 16.74
C GLU A 256 -7.47 0.66 16.93
N LEU A 257 -7.84 1.48 15.94
CA LEU A 257 -9.09 2.24 15.93
C LEU A 257 -10.31 1.31 16.00
N ALA A 258 -10.31 0.23 15.23
CA ALA A 258 -11.41 -0.74 15.18
C ALA A 258 -11.54 -1.62 16.44
N SER A 259 -10.54 -1.63 17.30
CA SER A 259 -10.56 -2.33 18.60
C SER A 259 -11.00 -1.44 19.76
N GLN A 260 -11.23 -0.15 19.54
CA GLN A 260 -11.62 0.76 20.62
C GLN A 260 -13.03 0.43 21.11
N SER A 261 -13.25 0.45 22.43
CA SER A 261 -14.56 0.15 23.02
C SER A 261 -15.68 1.11 22.60
N GLY A 262 -15.33 2.35 22.22
CA GLY A 262 -16.25 3.34 21.67
C GLY A 262 -16.60 3.12 20.20
N VAL A 263 -15.96 2.16 19.53
CA VAL A 263 -16.13 1.87 18.10
C VAL A 263 -16.88 0.56 17.93
N LYS A 264 -17.99 0.63 17.20
CA LYS A 264 -18.79 -0.53 16.82
C LYS A 264 -18.26 -1.18 15.54
N PHE A 265 -17.91 -0.37 14.55
CA PHE A 265 -17.38 -0.86 13.27
C PHE A 265 -16.64 0.23 12.49
N VAL A 266 -15.60 -0.14 11.74
CA VAL A 266 -14.87 0.76 10.82
C VAL A 266 -15.04 0.28 9.38
N ARG A 267 -15.49 1.15 8.49
CA ARG A 267 -15.77 0.81 7.08
C ARG A 267 -15.40 1.92 6.11
N LEU A 268 -15.36 1.60 4.82
CA LEU A 268 -15.24 2.60 3.77
C LEU A 268 -16.46 3.54 3.79
N PRO A 269 -16.28 4.84 3.49
CA PRO A 269 -17.40 5.73 3.22
C PRO A 269 -18.23 5.19 2.06
N ASN A 270 -19.55 5.31 2.11
CA ASN A 270 -20.38 5.02 0.94
C ASN A 270 -19.99 6.02 -0.16
N ASN A 271 -19.48 5.54 -1.29
CA ASN A 271 -19.47 6.37 -2.49
C ASN A 271 -20.94 6.65 -2.85
N PRO A 272 -21.33 7.91 -3.09
CA PRO A 272 -22.64 8.16 -3.68
C PRO A 272 -22.68 7.36 -4.97
N GLN A 273 -23.65 6.45 -5.11
CA GLN A 273 -23.93 5.90 -6.42
C GLN A 273 -24.24 7.09 -7.34
N PRO A 274 -23.70 7.14 -8.56
CA PRO A 274 -24.22 8.08 -9.54
C PRO A 274 -25.75 7.88 -9.60
N PRO A 275 -26.55 8.96 -9.64
CA PRO A 275 -27.99 8.82 -9.81
C PRO A 275 -28.20 7.95 -11.05
N GLY A 276 -28.95 6.84 -10.86
CA GLY A 276 -29.05 5.75 -11.82
C GLY A 276 -29.14 6.26 -13.26
N SER A 277 -28.20 5.79 -14.08
CA SER A 277 -28.20 5.95 -15.54
C SER A 277 -29.45 5.32 -16.15
#